data_AF-A0A0Q3K8E3-F1
#
_entry.id   AF-A0A0Q3K8E3-F1
#
_cell.length_a   1.000
_cell.length_b   1.000
_cell.length_c   1.000
_cell.angle_alpha   90.00
_cell.angle_beta   90.00
_cell.angle_gamma   90.00
#
_symmetry.space_group_name_H-M   'P 1'
#
loop_
_entity.id
_entity.type
_entity.pdbx_description
1 polymer ?
#
loop_
_entity_poly.entity_id
_entity_poly.type
_entity_poly.pdbx_seq_one_letter_code
_entity_poly.pdbx_strand_id
1 'polypeptide(L)'
;MAGGGGGERKSVLVVMESSNKAYLVFHINMKDLLQCRPRPERERQMEMRTLPSPAGEIPKLVGQMERIDFTLTVGGATMVGVSSQRRTVTYDTRSGLVSSAGPELQHHKMGGSYVVPIGRRIYALQRHHGVFAQAQQPSGEVCAARLTQEWRSLPEPPPDFRCVSSHLPTCQLTAYLAAGTSLWVSAKDRGTYSLDTAWRKDGDWELPFCGRGVFVPDLDGLCFGHCFQRRRLLAVDMDQSPPAVRYRWEDTFPRWVLDNHTGDLCGLMPESSLVYLGAGRFCIAWTVVMHDADDYSLKRRLIHVMALQLLKTSTSSGHKELRLIKHKVCCYRMPSHGQMAYLL
;
A
#
# COMPACT_ATOMS: atom_id res chain seq x y z
N MET A 1 21.35 -18.83 5.69
CA MET A 1 21.45 -18.83 4.22
C MET A 1 20.09 -19.21 3.64
N ALA A 2 19.41 -18.23 3.03
CA ALA A 2 18.30 -18.42 2.10
C ALA A 2 18.22 -17.14 1.27
N GLY A 3 19.14 -17.00 0.31
CA GLY A 3 19.05 -15.97 -0.72
C GLY A 3 17.91 -16.34 -1.65
N GLY A 4 16.71 -15.82 -1.36
CA GLY A 4 15.59 -15.88 -2.27
C GLY A 4 15.89 -15.00 -3.47
N GLY A 5 16.42 -15.59 -4.54
CA GLY A 5 16.44 -14.98 -5.87
C GLY A 5 15.00 -14.74 -6.31
N GLY A 6 14.45 -13.58 -5.94
CA GLY A 6 13.13 -13.14 -6.37
C GLY A 6 13.17 -12.89 -7.87
N GLY A 7 12.54 -13.77 -8.65
CA GLY A 7 12.34 -13.55 -10.07
C GLY A 7 11.71 -12.18 -10.32
N GLU A 8 12.24 -11.47 -11.32
CA GLU A 8 11.76 -10.17 -11.78
C GLU A 8 10.25 -10.21 -12.05
N ARG A 9 9.47 -9.46 -11.26
CA ARG A 9 8.01 -9.40 -11.43
C ARG A 9 7.69 -8.40 -12.54
N LYS A 10 7.12 -8.89 -13.65
CA LYS A 10 6.83 -8.09 -14.85
C LYS A 10 5.39 -7.56 -14.90
N SER A 11 4.57 -7.86 -13.88
CA SER A 11 3.18 -7.45 -13.80
C SER A 11 2.79 -7.09 -12.36
N VAL A 12 1.82 -6.20 -12.23
CA VAL A 12 1.20 -5.82 -10.96
C VAL A 12 -0.28 -6.17 -11.00
N LEU A 13 -0.85 -6.45 -9.84
CA LEU A 13 -2.30 -6.54 -9.69
C LEU A 13 -2.84 -5.18 -9.31
N VAL A 14 -3.91 -4.77 -9.98
CA VAL A 14 -4.67 -3.59 -9.59
C VAL A 14 -6.01 -4.04 -9.07
N VAL A 15 -6.31 -3.68 -7.82
CA VAL A 15 -7.61 -3.93 -7.20
C VAL A 15 -8.35 -2.60 -7.13
N MET A 16 -9.48 -2.52 -7.83
CA MET A 16 -10.28 -1.31 -7.93
C MET A 16 -11.60 -1.49 -7.21
N GLU A 17 -11.89 -0.59 -6.29
CA GLU A 17 -13.19 -0.50 -5.66
C GLU A 17 -14.22 0.06 -6.64
N SER A 18 -15.29 -0.71 -6.86
CA SER A 18 -16.50 -0.25 -7.55
C SER A 18 -17.53 0.26 -6.53
N SER A 19 -18.27 1.28 -6.95
CA SER A 19 -19.13 2.13 -6.12
C SER A 19 -20.33 1.46 -5.47
N ASN A 20 -20.46 0.13 -5.43
CA ASN A 20 -21.38 -0.63 -4.54
C ASN A 20 -21.42 -2.14 -4.82
N LYS A 21 -20.82 -2.65 -5.90
CA LYS A 21 -21.05 -4.04 -6.32
C LYS A 21 -19.90 -4.99 -5.98
N ALA A 22 -18.66 -4.54 -6.15
CA ALA A 22 -17.50 -5.42 -6.00
C ALA A 22 -16.17 -4.67 -5.97
N TYR A 23 -15.09 -5.44 -5.80
CA TYR A 23 -13.75 -5.07 -6.19
C TYR A 23 -13.39 -5.77 -7.50
N LEU A 24 -12.93 -5.01 -8.50
CA LEU A 24 -12.48 -5.55 -9.78
C LEU A 24 -10.96 -5.72 -9.73
N VAL A 25 -10.47 -6.87 -10.20
CA VAL A 25 -9.04 -7.21 -10.22
C VAL A 25 -8.54 -7.12 -11.66
N PHE A 26 -7.47 -6.38 -11.90
CA PHE A 26 -6.84 -6.23 -13.21
C PHE A 26 -5.38 -6.68 -13.16
N HIS A 27 -4.91 -7.26 -14.26
CA HIS A 27 -3.51 -7.59 -14.46
C HIS A 27 -2.88 -6.55 -15.37
N ILE A 28 -1.95 -5.76 -14.85
CA ILE A 28 -1.22 -4.76 -15.64
C ILE A 28 0.20 -5.25 -15.89
N ASN A 29 0.56 -5.37 -17.16
CA ASN A 29 1.92 -5.69 -17.58
C ASN A 29 2.78 -4.42 -17.54
N MET A 30 3.88 -4.50 -16.81
CA MET A 30 4.79 -3.38 -16.57
C MET A 30 5.99 -3.36 -17.52
N LYS A 31 6.13 -4.34 -18.44
CA LYS A 31 7.29 -4.46 -19.33
C LYS A 31 7.57 -3.16 -20.08
N ASP A 32 6.57 -2.54 -20.69
CA ASP A 32 6.78 -1.35 -21.52
C ASP A 32 7.18 -0.12 -20.69
N LEU A 33 6.66 -0.02 -19.46
CA LEU A 33 7.02 1.03 -18.51
C LEU A 33 8.41 0.82 -17.90
N LEU A 34 8.91 -0.42 -17.89
CA LEU A 34 10.24 -0.76 -17.39
C LEU A 34 11.30 -0.84 -18.51
N GLN A 35 10.89 -0.84 -19.78
CA GLN A 35 11.78 -0.92 -20.93
C GLN A 35 12.63 0.34 -21.11
N CYS A 36 13.89 0.11 -21.48
CA CYS A 36 14.97 1.09 -21.58
C CYS A 36 15.04 1.77 -22.96
N ARG A 37 13.92 2.11 -23.59
CA ARG A 37 13.93 2.86 -24.86
C ARG A 37 13.65 4.34 -24.61
N PRO A 38 14.50 5.27 -25.12
CA PRO A 38 14.16 6.67 -25.19
C PRO A 38 12.88 6.80 -26.02
N ARG A 39 11.86 7.44 -25.46
CA ARG A 39 10.77 7.96 -26.29
C ARG A 39 11.26 9.27 -26.93
N PRO A 40 11.00 9.51 -28.22
CA PRO A 40 11.33 10.79 -28.84
C PRO A 40 10.65 11.94 -28.07
N GLU A 41 11.28 13.10 -28.01
CA GLU A 41 10.87 14.24 -27.15
C GLU A 41 9.43 14.73 -27.39
N ARG A 42 8.83 14.38 -28.53
CA ARG A 42 7.43 14.65 -28.87
C ARG A 42 6.40 13.77 -28.16
N GLU A 43 6.81 12.69 -27.49
CA GLU A 43 5.93 11.78 -26.73
C GLU A 43 5.91 12.07 -25.22
N ARG A 44 6.28 13.29 -24.78
CA ARG A 44 6.12 13.74 -23.39
C ARG A 44 4.66 14.02 -22.98
N GLN A 45 3.70 13.64 -23.82
CA GLN A 45 2.29 13.71 -23.47
C GLN A 45 1.95 12.54 -22.55
N MET A 46 1.23 12.82 -21.46
CA MET A 46 0.83 11.78 -20.51
C MET A 46 -0.02 10.74 -21.23
N GLU A 47 0.49 9.51 -21.34
CA GLU A 47 -0.20 8.45 -22.05
C GLU A 47 -1.43 8.00 -21.25
N MET A 48 -2.61 8.26 -21.82
CA MET A 48 -3.89 7.81 -21.27
C MET A 48 -4.28 6.48 -21.91
N ARG A 49 -4.33 5.42 -21.09
CA ARG A 49 -4.73 4.08 -21.51
C ARG A 49 -6.07 3.71 -20.91
N THR A 50 -6.75 2.77 -21.56
CA THR A 50 -7.90 2.08 -20.96
C THR A 50 -7.38 0.94 -20.10
N LEU A 51 -8.06 0.64 -18.99
CA LEU A 51 -7.80 -0.59 -18.24
C LEU A 51 -8.05 -1.82 -19.13
N PRO A 52 -7.28 -2.90 -18.96
CA PRO A 52 -7.61 -4.17 -19.60
C PRO A 52 -8.95 -4.70 -19.06
N SER A 53 -9.48 -5.76 -19.67
CA SER A 53 -10.61 -6.48 -19.11
C SER A 53 -10.28 -6.96 -17.68
N PRO A 54 -11.24 -6.89 -16.73
CA PRO A 54 -11.05 -7.44 -15.40
C PRO A 54 -10.68 -8.92 -15.48
N ALA A 55 -9.65 -9.32 -14.74
CA ALA A 55 -9.24 -10.70 -14.58
C ALA A 55 -10.13 -11.46 -13.59
N GLY A 56 -10.81 -10.74 -12.70
CA GLY A 56 -11.75 -11.29 -11.74
C GLY A 56 -12.51 -10.21 -10.98
N GLU A 57 -13.52 -10.64 -10.25
CA GLU A 57 -14.40 -9.79 -9.46
C GLU A 57 -14.58 -10.39 -8.07
N ILE A 58 -14.49 -9.56 -7.04
CA ILE A 58 -14.70 -9.94 -5.65
C ILE A 58 -15.95 -9.22 -5.16
N PRO A 59 -17.08 -9.93 -5.00
CA PRO A 59 -18.34 -9.28 -4.65
C PRO A 59 -18.28 -8.68 -3.24
N LYS A 60 -18.90 -7.52 -3.10
CA LYS A 60 -19.19 -6.93 -1.78
C LYS A 60 -20.42 -7.62 -1.17
N LEU A 61 -20.52 -7.60 0.16
CA LEU A 61 -21.73 -8.05 0.86
C LEU A 61 -22.93 -7.17 0.50
N VAL A 62 -24.03 -7.81 0.11
CA VAL A 62 -25.28 -7.13 -0.28
C VAL A 62 -25.90 -6.45 0.95
N GLY A 63 -26.32 -5.19 0.78
CA GLY A 63 -27.00 -4.43 1.84
C GLY A 63 -26.10 -3.97 2.99
N GLN A 64 -24.78 -4.17 2.89
CA GLN A 64 -23.81 -3.78 3.91
C GLN A 64 -22.77 -2.83 3.34
N MET A 65 -22.38 -1.81 4.12
CA MET A 65 -21.17 -1.05 3.82
C MET A 65 -19.96 -1.94 4.12
N GLU A 66 -19.26 -2.35 3.06
CA GLU A 66 -18.10 -3.22 3.14
C GLU A 66 -16.87 -2.57 2.49
N ARG A 67 -15.81 -2.42 3.29
CA ARG A 67 -14.45 -2.18 2.80
C ARG A 67 -13.66 -3.47 2.92
N ILE A 68 -12.91 -3.82 1.87
CA ILE A 68 -11.97 -4.93 1.88
C ILE A 68 -10.58 -4.38 1.59
N ASP A 69 -9.64 -4.62 2.50
CA ASP A 69 -8.23 -4.29 2.32
C ASP A 69 -7.47 -5.54 1.89
N PHE A 70 -6.58 -5.40 0.91
CA PHE A 70 -5.95 -6.53 0.22
C PHE A 70 -4.44 -6.55 0.40
N THR A 71 -3.88 -7.75 0.35
CA THR A 71 -2.43 -7.98 0.25
C THR A 71 -2.12 -9.24 -0.53
N LEU A 72 -0.88 -9.38 -1.00
CA LEU A 72 -0.40 -10.61 -1.61
C LEU A 72 0.35 -11.46 -0.61
N THR A 73 0.13 -12.77 -0.64
CA THR A 73 0.95 -13.71 0.12
C THR A 73 2.40 -13.67 -0.38
N VAL A 74 3.33 -14.13 0.48
CA VAL A 74 4.73 -14.28 0.07
C VAL A 74 4.79 -15.22 -1.15
N GLY A 75 5.34 -14.70 -2.27
CA GLY A 75 5.36 -15.40 -3.56
C GLY A 75 4.27 -14.98 -4.55
N GLY A 76 3.26 -14.20 -4.13
CA GLY A 76 2.30 -13.53 -5.01
C GLY A 76 1.26 -14.43 -5.69
N ALA A 77 1.19 -15.72 -5.33
CA ALA A 77 0.24 -16.66 -5.93
C ALA A 77 -1.20 -16.48 -5.41
N THR A 78 -1.35 -15.94 -4.21
CA THR A 78 -2.66 -15.74 -3.59
C THR A 78 -2.77 -14.31 -3.10
N MET A 79 -3.88 -13.67 -3.41
CA MET A 79 -4.28 -12.40 -2.82
C MET A 79 -5.27 -12.67 -1.69
N VAL A 80 -5.07 -12.02 -0.55
CA VAL A 80 -5.93 -12.14 0.62
C VAL A 80 -6.58 -10.79 0.88
N GLY A 81 -7.89 -10.79 1.03
CA GLY A 81 -8.69 -9.64 1.41
C GLY A 81 -9.25 -9.80 2.82
N VAL A 82 -9.18 -8.75 3.62
CA VAL A 82 -9.80 -8.67 4.95
C VAL A 82 -10.92 -7.64 4.90
N SER A 83 -12.14 -8.10 5.18
CA SER A 83 -13.33 -7.25 5.19
C SER A 83 -13.48 -6.53 6.54
N SER A 84 -14.07 -5.33 6.50
CA SER A 84 -14.60 -4.66 7.69
C SER A 84 -15.68 -5.49 8.41
N GLN A 85 -16.32 -6.42 7.71
CA GLN A 85 -17.40 -7.30 8.19
C GLN A 85 -16.93 -8.70 8.60
N ARG A 86 -15.75 -8.81 9.22
CA ARG A 86 -15.12 -10.05 9.73
C ARG A 86 -14.70 -11.09 8.68
N ARG A 87 -15.41 -11.18 7.56
CA ARG A 87 -15.09 -12.18 6.53
C ARG A 87 -13.73 -11.94 5.88
N THR A 88 -13.21 -13.00 5.28
CA THR A 88 -11.98 -12.92 4.49
C THR A 88 -12.18 -13.53 3.11
N VAL A 89 -11.41 -13.04 2.15
CA VAL A 89 -11.47 -13.48 0.75
C VAL A 89 -10.10 -13.94 0.34
N THR A 90 -10.04 -15.08 -0.33
CA THR A 90 -8.83 -15.53 -1.04
C THR A 90 -9.08 -15.50 -2.54
N TYR A 91 -8.10 -15.01 -3.29
CA TYR A 91 -8.14 -14.92 -4.74
C TYR A 91 -6.86 -15.52 -5.30
N ASP A 92 -6.99 -16.52 -6.15
CA ASP A 92 -5.86 -17.14 -6.83
C ASP A 92 -5.45 -16.30 -8.04
N THR A 93 -4.22 -15.79 -8.00
CA THR A 93 -3.76 -14.80 -8.98
C THR A 93 -3.42 -15.41 -10.34
N ARG A 94 -3.38 -16.73 -10.47
CA ARG A 94 -3.05 -17.43 -11.72
C ARG A 94 -4.30 -17.85 -12.48
N SER A 95 -5.26 -18.42 -11.76
CA SER A 95 -6.53 -18.88 -12.31
C SER A 95 -7.56 -17.76 -12.45
N GLY A 96 -7.39 -16.64 -11.73
CA GLY A 96 -8.37 -15.55 -11.70
C GLY A 96 -9.64 -15.90 -10.92
N LEU A 97 -9.65 -17.04 -10.24
CA LEU A 97 -10.78 -17.52 -9.48
C LEU A 97 -10.73 -16.98 -8.06
N VAL A 98 -11.85 -16.45 -7.60
CA VAL A 98 -12.10 -16.23 -6.17
C VAL A 98 -12.26 -17.61 -5.55
N SER A 99 -11.26 -18.03 -4.78
CA SER A 99 -11.28 -19.32 -4.12
C SER A 99 -11.78 -19.13 -2.70
N SER A 100 -12.97 -19.64 -2.37
CA SER A 100 -13.58 -19.79 -1.03
C SER A 100 -13.62 -18.57 -0.09
N ALA A 101 -14.66 -18.49 0.75
CA ALA A 101 -14.63 -17.65 1.94
C ALA A 101 -13.52 -18.19 2.87
N GLY A 102 -12.52 -17.37 3.17
CA GLY A 102 -11.52 -17.73 4.16
C GLY A 102 -12.11 -17.75 5.57
N PRO A 103 -11.35 -18.17 6.59
CA PRO A 103 -11.83 -18.15 7.96
C PRO A 103 -12.23 -16.74 8.38
N GLU A 104 -13.30 -16.61 9.16
CA GLU A 104 -13.76 -15.33 9.66
C GLU A 104 -12.85 -14.81 10.79
N LEU A 105 -12.73 -13.49 10.86
CA LEU A 105 -12.17 -12.81 12.01
C LEU A 105 -13.13 -12.90 13.20
N GLN A 106 -12.55 -12.86 14.39
CA GLN A 106 -13.29 -12.81 15.64
C GLN A 106 -14.07 -11.50 15.79
N HIS A 107 -13.53 -10.39 15.28
CA HIS A 107 -14.08 -9.05 15.44
C HIS A 107 -14.11 -8.26 14.13
N HIS A 108 -15.06 -7.33 14.03
CA HIS A 108 -15.17 -6.38 12.91
C HIS A 108 -13.93 -5.49 12.82
N LYS A 109 -13.60 -5.03 11.61
CA LYS A 109 -12.47 -4.12 11.37
C LYS A 109 -12.98 -2.81 10.78
N MET A 110 -13.69 -2.06 11.62
CA MET A 110 -14.27 -0.77 11.25
C MET A 110 -13.16 0.24 10.90
N GLY A 111 -13.36 1.01 9.84
CA GLY A 111 -12.37 1.99 9.37
C GLY A 111 -11.20 1.40 8.56
N GLY A 112 -11.27 0.10 8.19
CA GLY A 112 -10.26 -0.56 7.36
C GLY A 112 -9.09 -1.14 8.15
N SER A 113 -8.29 -1.94 7.46
CA SER A 113 -7.17 -2.70 8.03
C SER A 113 -5.88 -2.57 7.23
N TYR A 114 -4.74 -2.63 7.91
CA TYR A 114 -3.48 -3.04 7.28
C TYR A 114 -3.40 -4.55 7.27
N VAL A 115 -3.34 -5.13 6.07
CA VAL A 115 -3.18 -6.57 5.86
C VAL A 115 -1.74 -6.85 5.49
N VAL A 116 -0.99 -7.48 6.40
CA VAL A 116 0.48 -7.56 6.33
C VAL A 116 0.94 -9.01 6.24
N PRO A 117 1.54 -9.44 5.12
CA PRO A 117 2.08 -10.78 4.96
C PRO A 117 3.51 -10.85 5.50
N ILE A 118 3.78 -11.80 6.40
CA ILE A 118 5.12 -12.05 6.95
C ILE A 118 5.38 -13.56 6.94
N GLY A 119 6.26 -14.00 6.04
CA GLY A 119 6.50 -15.41 5.80
C GLY A 119 5.19 -16.15 5.46
N ARG A 120 4.78 -17.09 6.30
CA ARG A 120 3.53 -17.87 6.16
C ARG A 120 2.35 -17.31 6.98
N ARG A 121 2.55 -16.17 7.65
CA ARG A 121 1.55 -15.50 8.49
C ARG A 121 1.01 -14.26 7.80
N ILE A 122 -0.23 -13.93 8.09
CA ILE A 122 -0.91 -12.71 7.66
C ILE A 122 -1.44 -12.02 8.91
N TYR A 123 -1.16 -10.74 9.03
CA TYR A 123 -1.60 -9.89 10.12
C TYR A 123 -2.68 -8.94 9.60
N ALA A 124 -3.72 -8.70 10.39
CA ALA A 124 -4.79 -7.74 10.12
C ALA A 124 -4.86 -6.75 11.29
N LEU A 125 -4.30 -5.56 11.07
CA LEU A 125 -4.30 -4.44 12.02
C LEU A 125 -5.43 -3.48 11.69
N GLN A 126 -6.30 -3.17 12.64
CA GLN A 126 -7.31 -2.13 12.44
C GLN A 126 -6.64 -0.76 12.34
N ARG A 127 -6.93 0.00 11.27
CA ARG A 127 -6.27 1.28 10.99
C ARG A 127 -6.76 2.41 11.89
N HIS A 128 -8.05 2.40 12.22
CA HIS A 128 -8.70 3.43 13.03
C HIS A 128 -9.41 2.80 14.21
N HIS A 129 -8.97 3.11 15.43
CA HIS A 129 -9.75 2.90 16.64
C HIS A 129 -10.47 4.21 16.96
N GLY A 130 -11.81 4.22 16.98
CA GLY A 130 -12.59 5.39 17.38
C GLY A 130 -13.65 5.07 18.43
N VAL A 131 -14.32 6.09 18.99
CA VAL A 131 -15.29 5.99 20.10
C VAL A 131 -16.40 4.95 19.86
N PHE A 132 -16.85 4.78 18.62
CA PHE A 132 -17.86 3.77 18.29
C PHE A 132 -17.39 2.32 18.46
N ALA A 133 -16.07 2.08 18.55
CA ALA A 133 -15.53 0.77 18.90
C ALA A 133 -15.58 0.49 20.41
N GLN A 134 -15.63 1.53 21.27
CA GLN A 134 -15.71 1.35 22.73
C GLN A 134 -17.08 0.87 23.21
N ALA A 135 -18.17 1.20 22.49
CA ALA A 135 -19.51 0.71 22.83
C ALA A 135 -19.66 -0.81 22.62
N GLN A 136 -18.70 -1.44 21.92
CA GLN A 136 -18.59 -2.90 21.76
C GLN A 136 -17.20 -3.38 22.24
N GLN A 137 -16.93 -3.16 23.53
CA GLN A 137 -15.86 -3.76 24.35
C GLN A 137 -14.38 -3.43 24.01
N PRO A 138 -13.50 -3.42 25.04
CA PRO A 138 -12.15 -2.90 24.91
C PRO A 138 -11.20 -4.03 24.53
N SER A 139 -10.95 -4.21 23.24
CA SER A 139 -9.76 -4.94 22.84
C SER A 139 -9.17 -4.29 21.60
N GLY A 140 -8.02 -3.64 21.78
CA GLY A 140 -7.13 -3.22 20.70
C GLY A 140 -6.55 -4.43 19.98
N GLU A 141 -7.43 -5.22 19.36
CA GLU A 141 -7.07 -6.46 18.71
C GLU A 141 -6.48 -6.18 17.34
N VAL A 142 -5.21 -6.48 17.27
CA VAL A 142 -4.56 -6.83 16.02
C VAL A 142 -4.74 -8.34 15.85
N CYS A 143 -5.21 -8.82 14.71
CA CYS A 143 -5.40 -10.25 14.48
C CYS A 143 -4.24 -10.80 13.65
N ALA A 144 -3.82 -12.03 13.85
CA ALA A 144 -2.92 -12.75 12.96
C ALA A 144 -3.44 -14.13 12.61
N ALA A 145 -3.39 -14.49 11.34
CA ALA A 145 -3.69 -15.82 10.83
C ALA A 145 -2.46 -16.46 10.21
N ARG A 146 -2.41 -17.79 10.29
CA ARG A 146 -1.65 -18.61 9.35
C ARG A 146 -2.57 -18.98 8.20
N LEU A 147 -2.06 -18.97 6.98
CA LEU A 147 -2.78 -19.24 5.73
C LEU A 147 -3.50 -20.60 5.62
N THR A 148 -3.54 -21.41 6.69
CA THR A 148 -4.06 -22.78 6.59
C THR A 148 -4.89 -23.28 7.78
N GLN A 149 -5.34 -22.46 8.75
CA GLN A 149 -6.40 -22.96 9.65
C GLN A 149 -7.28 -21.92 10.35
N GLU A 150 -6.77 -20.92 11.09
CA GLU A 150 -7.64 -20.04 11.91
C GLU A 150 -7.00 -18.66 12.18
N TRP A 151 -7.85 -17.63 12.38
CA TRP A 151 -7.44 -16.32 12.90
C TRP A 151 -7.29 -16.36 14.42
N ARG A 152 -6.19 -15.82 14.93
CA ARG A 152 -5.91 -15.68 16.36
C ARG A 152 -5.73 -14.22 16.73
N SER A 153 -6.18 -13.86 17.93
CA SER A 153 -5.85 -12.56 18.52
C SER A 153 -4.35 -12.47 18.73
N LEU A 154 -3.79 -11.28 18.48
CA LEU A 154 -2.40 -11.02 18.82
C LEU A 154 -2.22 -10.80 20.32
N PRO A 155 -0.97 -10.89 20.80
CA PRO A 155 -0.65 -10.45 22.15
C PRO A 155 -1.21 -9.04 22.40
N GLU A 156 -1.52 -8.77 23.65
CA GLU A 156 -2.00 -7.49 24.12
C GLU A 156 -0.95 -6.39 23.83
N PRO A 157 -1.30 -5.31 23.09
CA PRO A 157 -0.36 -4.22 22.85
C PRO A 157 -0.15 -3.38 24.13
N PRO A 158 0.94 -2.59 24.20
CA PRO A 158 1.25 -1.76 25.36
C PRO A 158 0.11 -0.80 25.74
N PRO A 159 -0.05 -0.40 27.02
CA PRO A 159 -1.15 0.44 27.45
C PRO A 159 -1.25 1.81 26.73
N ASP A 160 -0.11 2.42 26.41
CA ASP A 160 -0.03 3.67 25.68
C ASP A 160 -0.42 3.54 24.21
N PHE A 161 -0.23 2.35 23.60
CA PHE A 161 -0.78 2.03 22.29
C PHE A 161 -2.32 2.06 22.29
N ARG A 162 -2.97 1.81 23.43
CA ARG A 162 -4.43 1.80 23.59
C ARG A 162 -5.00 3.10 24.08
N CYS A 163 -4.27 3.85 24.90
CA CYS A 163 -4.79 5.01 25.64
C CYS A 163 -5.50 6.02 24.73
N VAL A 164 -6.83 6.07 24.81
CA VAL A 164 -7.64 7.09 24.16
C VAL A 164 -7.70 8.25 25.15
N SER A 165 -6.92 9.31 24.92
CA SER A 165 -7.00 10.48 25.80
C SER A 165 -8.34 11.19 25.59
N SER A 166 -8.86 11.85 26.61
CA SER A 166 -10.07 12.69 26.54
C SER A 166 -10.00 13.77 25.44
N HIS A 167 -8.79 14.11 24.99
CA HIS A 167 -8.53 15.12 23.97
C HIS A 167 -8.37 14.55 22.55
N LEU A 168 -8.01 13.26 22.41
CA LEU A 168 -7.83 12.58 21.13
C LEU A 168 -8.51 11.20 21.19
N PRO A 169 -9.82 11.14 20.86
CA PRO A 169 -10.66 9.96 21.07
C PRO A 169 -10.34 8.78 20.14
N THR A 170 -9.22 8.82 19.40
CA THR A 170 -8.91 7.87 18.35
C THR A 170 -7.44 7.47 18.33
N CYS A 171 -7.15 6.18 18.17
CA CYS A 171 -5.82 5.70 17.77
C CYS A 171 -5.83 5.49 16.25
N GLN A 172 -5.00 6.24 15.52
CA GLN A 172 -4.87 6.12 14.07
C GLN A 172 -3.49 5.54 13.73
N LEU A 173 -3.47 4.38 13.09
CA LEU A 173 -2.23 3.86 12.53
C LEU A 173 -1.84 4.68 11.30
N THR A 174 -0.59 5.13 11.27
CA THR A 174 -0.07 6.01 10.21
C THR A 174 0.79 5.25 9.22
N ALA A 175 1.51 4.22 9.66
CA ALA A 175 2.41 3.43 8.84
C ALA A 175 2.64 2.02 9.38
N TYR A 176 3.10 1.12 8.51
CA TYR A 176 3.59 -0.20 8.89
C TYR A 176 4.73 -0.66 7.98
N LEU A 177 5.59 -1.52 8.50
CA LEU A 177 6.71 -2.11 7.79
C LEU A 177 6.90 -3.55 8.27
N ALA A 178 7.05 -4.48 7.35
CA ALA A 178 7.45 -5.85 7.67
C ALA A 178 8.87 -6.11 7.16
N ALA A 179 9.75 -6.60 8.04
CA ALA A 179 11.10 -7.04 7.69
C ALA A 179 11.49 -8.26 8.55
N GLY A 180 11.97 -9.32 7.89
CA GLY A 180 12.24 -10.60 8.55
C GLY A 180 10.98 -11.21 9.16
N THR A 181 10.98 -11.43 10.48
CA THR A 181 9.82 -11.90 11.25
C THR A 181 9.09 -10.80 11.99
N SER A 182 9.64 -9.58 11.98
CA SER A 182 9.14 -8.45 12.74
C SER A 182 8.25 -7.53 11.90
N LEU A 183 7.25 -6.99 12.57
CA LEU A 183 6.31 -6.00 12.08
C LEU A 183 6.47 -4.72 12.89
N TRP A 184 6.75 -3.60 12.24
CA TRP A 184 6.71 -2.27 12.84
C TRP A 184 5.43 -1.56 12.46
N VAL A 185 4.85 -0.83 13.40
CA VAL A 185 3.60 -0.08 13.24
C VAL A 185 3.73 1.26 13.96
N SER A 186 3.49 2.34 13.23
CA SER A 186 3.40 3.69 13.80
C SER A 186 1.95 4.01 14.14
N ALA A 187 1.74 4.56 15.32
CA ALA A 187 0.48 5.16 15.73
C ALA A 187 0.67 6.66 15.93
N LYS A 188 -0.26 7.44 15.35
CA LYS A 188 -0.21 8.90 15.38
C LYS A 188 -0.11 9.40 16.82
N ASP A 189 0.84 10.28 17.09
CA ASP A 189 1.06 10.92 18.39
C ASP A 189 1.45 9.95 19.52
N ARG A 190 1.78 8.68 19.21
CA ARG A 190 2.10 7.61 20.18
C ARG A 190 3.46 6.95 19.95
N GLY A 191 4.03 7.13 18.76
CA GLY A 191 5.30 6.53 18.36
C GLY A 191 5.18 5.21 17.61
N THR A 192 6.28 4.46 17.59
CA THR A 192 6.43 3.22 16.80
C THR A 192 6.56 2.02 17.72
N TYR A 193 5.82 0.97 17.37
CA TYR A 193 5.75 -0.30 18.08
C TYR A 193 6.16 -1.39 17.13
N SER A 194 6.72 -2.47 17.67
CA SER A 194 7.00 -3.66 16.89
C SER A 194 6.46 -4.92 17.53
N LEU A 195 6.21 -5.88 16.65
CA LEU A 195 5.65 -7.17 16.98
C LEU A 195 6.47 -8.25 16.26
N ASP A 196 7.02 -9.16 17.05
CA ASP A 196 7.60 -10.42 16.57
C ASP A 196 6.86 -11.59 17.24
N THR A 197 7.22 -11.88 18.49
CA THR A 197 6.51 -12.80 19.39
C THR A 197 5.62 -12.08 20.39
N ALA A 198 6.02 -10.88 20.81
CA ALA A 198 5.30 -9.99 21.71
C ALA A 198 5.45 -8.54 21.23
N TRP A 199 4.57 -7.67 21.71
CA TRP A 199 4.68 -6.25 21.43
C TRP A 199 5.78 -5.59 22.23
N ARG A 200 6.46 -4.63 21.61
CA ARG A 200 7.36 -3.68 22.27
C ARG A 200 7.20 -2.30 21.65
N LYS A 201 7.49 -1.26 22.43
CA LYS A 201 7.61 0.10 21.91
C LYS A 201 9.07 0.34 21.53
N ASP A 202 9.33 0.74 20.28
CA ASP A 202 10.69 1.04 19.80
C ASP A 202 11.06 2.52 20.01
N GLY A 203 10.08 3.42 20.15
CA GLY A 203 10.30 4.80 20.55
C GLY A 203 9.11 5.72 20.34
N ASP A 204 9.20 6.95 20.87
CA ASP A 204 8.20 8.02 20.72
C ASP A 204 8.27 8.74 19.36
N TRP A 205 8.96 8.14 18.39
CA TRP A 205 9.05 8.62 17.01
C TRP A 205 8.12 7.80 16.11
N GLU A 206 7.63 8.39 15.04
CA GLU A 206 6.87 7.70 13.98
C GLU A 206 7.78 7.38 12.79
N LEU A 207 7.54 6.24 12.13
CA LEU A 207 8.13 5.94 10.82
C LEU A 207 7.99 7.15 9.87
N PRO A 208 9.04 7.53 9.12
CA PRO A 208 9.04 8.76 8.32
C PRO A 208 8.24 8.67 7.00
N PHE A 209 7.40 7.65 6.85
CA PHE A 209 6.52 7.42 5.72
C PHE A 209 5.09 7.10 6.19
N CYS A 210 4.13 7.12 5.28
CA CYS A 210 2.73 6.78 5.53
C CYS A 210 2.33 5.49 4.80
N GLY A 211 1.41 4.75 5.41
CA GLY A 211 0.95 3.46 4.91
C GLY A 211 2.06 2.42 4.89
N ARG A 212 2.20 1.70 3.77
CA ARG A 212 3.12 0.57 3.65
C ARG A 212 4.55 1.01 3.39
N GLY A 213 5.47 0.60 4.25
CA GLY A 213 6.90 0.52 3.98
C GLY A 213 7.27 -0.82 3.34
N VAL A 214 8.30 -0.81 2.50
CA VAL A 214 8.84 -2.00 1.81
C VAL A 214 10.32 -2.13 2.14
N PHE A 215 10.70 -3.20 2.83
CA PHE A 215 12.10 -3.55 3.08
C PHE A 215 12.74 -4.16 1.82
N VAL A 216 13.92 -3.66 1.42
CA VAL A 216 14.58 -4.06 0.18
C VAL A 216 16.05 -4.45 0.47
N PRO A 217 16.33 -5.75 0.68
CA PRO A 217 17.66 -6.23 1.07
C PRO A 217 18.75 -5.87 0.05
N ASP A 218 18.44 -5.91 -1.23
CA ASP A 218 19.41 -5.67 -2.31
C ASP A 218 19.74 -4.18 -2.51
N LEU A 219 19.00 -3.26 -1.88
CA LEU A 219 19.30 -1.83 -1.83
C LEU A 219 19.82 -1.39 -0.47
N ASP A 220 20.84 -2.12 0.02
CA ASP A 220 21.57 -1.85 1.28
C ASP A 220 20.69 -2.03 2.53
N GLY A 221 19.68 -2.90 2.46
CA GLY A 221 18.76 -3.13 3.58
C GLY A 221 17.87 -1.93 3.91
N LEU A 222 17.74 -0.97 3.00
CA LEU A 222 16.90 0.21 3.24
C LEU A 222 15.41 -0.12 3.12
N CYS A 223 14.61 0.67 3.82
CA CYS A 223 13.15 0.64 3.76
C CYS A 223 12.62 1.77 2.90
N PHE A 224 11.67 1.48 2.03
CA PHE A 224 11.10 2.42 1.07
C PHE A 224 9.64 2.70 1.39
N GLY A 225 9.23 3.96 1.32
CA GLY A 225 7.85 4.37 1.60
C GLY A 225 7.56 5.78 1.10
N HIS A 226 6.29 6.18 1.11
CA HIS A 226 5.90 7.54 0.73
C HIS A 226 5.89 8.46 1.93
N CYS A 227 6.50 9.64 1.82
CA CYS A 227 6.47 10.60 2.92
C CYS A 227 5.04 11.08 3.20
N PHE A 228 4.70 11.25 4.48
CA PHE A 228 3.36 11.63 4.90
C PHE A 228 2.89 12.97 4.28
N GLN A 229 3.75 13.99 4.31
CA GLN A 229 3.38 15.36 3.93
C GLN A 229 3.45 15.63 2.42
N ARG A 230 4.54 15.19 1.77
CA ARG A 230 4.85 15.54 0.37
C ARG A 230 4.61 14.39 -0.62
N ARG A 231 4.16 13.22 -0.14
CA ARG A 231 3.79 12.04 -0.93
C ARG A 231 4.83 11.58 -1.96
N ARG A 232 6.11 11.80 -1.66
CA ARG A 232 7.25 11.37 -2.48
C ARG A 232 7.93 10.16 -1.88
N LEU A 233 8.63 9.39 -2.70
CA LEU A 233 9.38 8.22 -2.27
C LEU A 233 10.57 8.62 -1.38
N LEU A 234 10.73 7.87 -0.30
CA LEU A 234 11.85 7.93 0.63
C LEU A 234 12.57 6.59 0.67
N ALA A 235 13.86 6.63 1.00
CA ALA A 235 14.58 5.48 1.53
C ALA A 235 15.07 5.79 2.94
N VAL A 236 14.85 4.86 3.84
CA VAL A 236 15.00 5.00 5.28
C VAL A 236 15.88 3.89 5.79
N ASP A 237 16.86 4.26 6.59
CA ASP A 237 17.67 3.35 7.36
C ASP A 237 17.01 3.10 8.72
N MET A 238 16.60 1.85 8.93
CA MET A 238 15.92 1.40 10.15
C MET A 238 16.88 0.96 11.26
N ASP A 239 18.20 0.91 10.99
CA ASP A 239 19.21 0.52 11.99
C ASP A 239 19.50 1.66 13.00
N GLN A 240 18.98 2.86 12.73
CA GLN A 240 19.04 4.02 13.61
C GLN A 240 17.72 4.22 14.35
N SER A 241 17.78 4.75 15.57
CA SER A 241 16.61 5.13 16.36
C SER A 241 16.74 6.61 16.77
N PRO A 242 15.90 7.53 16.24
CA PRO A 242 14.86 7.30 15.23
C PRO A 242 15.44 6.91 13.85
N PRO A 243 14.65 6.25 12.97
CA PRO A 243 15.09 5.88 11.63
C PRO A 243 15.52 7.07 10.79
N ALA A 244 16.68 6.94 10.15
CA ALA A 244 17.28 8.03 9.38
C ALA A 244 16.83 8.01 7.93
N VAL A 245 16.25 9.12 7.44
CA VAL A 245 15.94 9.26 6.01
C VAL A 245 17.23 9.48 5.23
N ARG A 246 17.64 8.49 4.43
CA ARG A 246 18.87 8.53 3.63
C ARG A 246 18.67 9.19 2.27
N TYR A 247 17.53 8.93 1.63
CA TYR A 247 17.25 9.44 0.29
C TYR A 247 15.82 9.95 0.15
N ARG A 248 15.65 10.92 -0.73
CA ARG A 248 14.36 11.53 -1.08
C ARG A 248 14.34 11.82 -2.58
N TRP A 249 13.29 11.38 -3.28
CA TRP A 249 13.17 11.60 -4.72
C TRP A 249 11.98 12.49 -5.04
N GLU A 250 12.21 13.80 -5.25
CA GLU A 250 11.15 14.78 -5.52
C GLU A 250 10.33 14.44 -6.78
N ASP A 251 11.00 13.92 -7.81
CA ASP A 251 10.41 13.59 -9.11
C ASP A 251 9.42 12.42 -9.05
N THR A 252 9.29 11.77 -7.89
CA THR A 252 8.29 10.72 -7.67
C THR A 252 6.92 11.27 -7.28
N PHE A 253 6.78 12.58 -7.02
CA PHE A 253 5.46 13.18 -6.86
C PHE A 253 4.86 13.53 -8.23
N PRO A 254 3.58 13.20 -8.52
CA PRO A 254 2.96 13.51 -9.81
C PRO A 254 2.60 15.01 -9.91
N ARG A 255 3.62 15.84 -10.21
CA ARG A 255 3.51 17.32 -10.22
C ARG A 255 2.43 17.85 -11.16
N TRP A 256 2.15 17.16 -12.26
CA TRP A 256 1.10 17.54 -13.21
C TRP A 256 -0.29 17.64 -12.57
N VAL A 257 -0.54 16.98 -11.43
CA VAL A 257 -1.81 17.10 -10.68
C VAL A 257 -1.97 18.50 -10.05
N LEU A 258 -0.88 19.23 -9.88
CA LEU A 258 -0.89 20.64 -9.44
C LEU A 258 -0.98 21.61 -10.62
N ASP A 259 -0.72 21.13 -11.84
CA ASP A 259 -0.64 21.97 -13.03
C ASP A 259 -2.04 22.10 -13.64
N ASN A 260 -2.66 23.26 -13.49
CA ASN A 260 -4.02 23.55 -13.99
C ASN A 260 -4.10 23.71 -15.54
N HIS A 261 -3.11 23.23 -16.30
CA HIS A 261 -3.02 23.43 -17.74
C HIS A 261 -4.15 22.75 -18.53
N THR A 262 -4.86 21.79 -17.93
CA THR A 262 -5.99 21.07 -18.54
C THR A 262 -7.35 21.72 -18.30
N GLY A 263 -7.44 22.82 -17.54
CA GLY A 263 -8.72 23.40 -17.08
C GLY A 263 -9.36 22.62 -15.92
N ASP A 264 -9.21 21.29 -15.89
CA ASP A 264 -9.71 20.42 -14.82
C ASP A 264 -8.97 20.62 -13.48
N LEU A 265 -9.71 20.74 -12.38
CA LEU A 265 -9.14 20.69 -11.04
C LEU A 265 -8.80 19.25 -10.66
N CYS A 266 -7.51 18.99 -10.41
CA CYS A 266 -7.00 17.66 -10.12
C CYS A 266 -6.61 17.49 -8.64
N GLY A 267 -6.82 16.29 -8.08
CA GLY A 267 -6.47 15.97 -6.70
C GLY A 267 -6.02 14.52 -6.53
N LEU A 268 -5.09 14.28 -5.60
CA LEU A 268 -4.64 12.95 -5.25
C LEU A 268 -5.43 12.40 -4.06
N MET A 269 -6.01 11.21 -4.23
CA MET A 269 -6.54 10.47 -3.09
C MET A 269 -5.43 10.20 -2.05
N PRO A 270 -5.75 10.16 -0.74
CA PRO A 270 -4.74 10.03 0.32
C PRO A 270 -3.88 8.77 0.24
N GLU A 271 -4.45 7.68 -0.28
CA GLU A 271 -3.81 6.37 -0.35
C GLU A 271 -2.99 6.24 -1.63
N SER A 272 -1.75 5.79 -1.46
CA SER A 272 -0.82 5.47 -2.53
C SER A 272 -0.35 4.04 -2.39
N SER A 273 -0.02 3.41 -3.51
CA SER A 273 0.51 2.05 -3.54
C SER A 273 1.99 2.08 -3.88
N LEU A 274 2.79 1.29 -3.16
CA LEU A 274 4.21 1.07 -3.44
C LEU A 274 4.47 -0.43 -3.56
N VAL A 275 4.96 -0.85 -4.72
CA VAL A 275 5.27 -2.25 -5.01
C VAL A 275 6.73 -2.36 -5.42
N TYR A 276 7.46 -3.28 -4.79
CA TYR A 276 8.80 -3.66 -5.22
C TYR A 276 8.75 -4.81 -6.22
N LEU A 277 9.39 -4.64 -7.38
CA LEU A 277 9.37 -5.59 -8.50
C LEU A 277 10.68 -6.39 -8.63
N GLY A 278 11.67 -6.10 -7.78
CA GLY A 278 12.99 -6.72 -7.81
C GLY A 278 14.01 -5.96 -8.67
N ALA A 279 15.30 -6.17 -8.37
CA ALA A 279 16.43 -5.54 -9.06
C ALA A 279 16.34 -4.00 -9.07
N GLY A 280 16.02 -3.42 -7.92
CA GLY A 280 15.90 -1.98 -7.72
C GLY A 280 14.70 -1.33 -8.41
N ARG A 281 13.74 -2.09 -8.94
CA ARG A 281 12.55 -1.53 -9.60
C ARG A 281 11.36 -1.47 -8.69
N PHE A 282 10.64 -0.37 -8.82
CA PHE A 282 9.43 -0.10 -8.07
C PHE A 282 8.31 0.34 -9.01
N CYS A 283 7.09 0.14 -8.53
CA CYS A 283 5.90 0.74 -9.09
C CYS A 283 5.22 1.54 -7.99
N ILE A 284 4.93 2.80 -8.29
CA ILE A 284 4.10 3.66 -7.45
C ILE A 284 2.79 3.90 -8.18
N ALA A 285 1.68 3.96 -7.43
CA ALA A 285 0.43 4.43 -8.00
C ALA A 285 -0.40 5.27 -7.05
N TRP A 286 -1.17 6.18 -7.66
CA TRP A 286 -2.18 6.99 -6.99
C TRP A 286 -3.50 6.92 -7.77
N THR A 287 -4.60 7.00 -7.03
CA THR A 287 -5.88 7.37 -7.63
C THR A 287 -5.95 8.89 -7.71
N VAL A 288 -6.12 9.41 -8.93
CA VAL A 288 -6.29 10.84 -9.18
C VAL A 288 -7.77 11.10 -9.45
N VAL A 289 -8.31 12.13 -8.83
CA VAL A 289 -9.65 12.66 -9.08
C VAL A 289 -9.50 13.92 -9.90
N MET A 290 -10.26 14.03 -10.98
CA MET A 290 -10.35 15.19 -11.84
C MET A 290 -11.78 15.68 -11.82
N HIS A 291 -11.96 16.97 -11.60
CA HIS A 291 -13.23 17.67 -11.69
C HIS A 291 -13.29 18.40 -13.02
N ASP A 292 -14.41 18.26 -13.71
CA ASP A 292 -14.67 19.07 -14.90
C ASP A 292 -14.81 20.53 -14.46
N ALA A 293 -14.14 21.44 -15.16
CA ALA A 293 -14.12 22.87 -14.82
C ALA A 293 -15.53 23.49 -14.88
N ASP A 294 -16.36 22.99 -15.81
CA ASP A 294 -17.70 23.51 -16.08
C ASP A 294 -18.77 22.77 -15.27
N ASP A 295 -18.46 21.58 -14.76
CA ASP A 295 -19.38 20.77 -13.95
C ASP A 295 -18.65 20.04 -12.80
N TYR A 296 -18.61 20.69 -11.64
CA TYR A 296 -18.02 20.15 -10.41
C TYR A 296 -18.66 18.85 -9.90
N SER A 297 -19.84 18.48 -10.41
CA SER A 297 -20.50 17.21 -10.09
C SER A 297 -19.89 16.03 -10.85
N LEU A 298 -19.34 16.28 -12.04
CA LEU A 298 -18.67 15.27 -12.85
C LEU A 298 -17.26 15.01 -12.32
N LYS A 299 -17.10 13.86 -11.70
CA LYS A 299 -15.82 13.37 -11.15
C LYS A 299 -15.30 12.26 -12.05
N ARG A 300 -14.21 12.54 -12.76
CA ARG A 300 -13.45 11.51 -13.48
C ARG A 300 -12.34 11.01 -12.56
N ARG A 301 -12.08 9.71 -12.60
CA ARG A 301 -10.96 9.11 -11.86
C ARG A 301 -10.02 8.39 -12.81
N LEU A 302 -8.74 8.46 -12.48
CA LEU A 302 -7.70 7.71 -13.18
C LEU A 302 -6.72 7.11 -12.18
N ILE A 303 -5.99 6.11 -12.65
CA ILE A 303 -4.89 5.49 -11.92
C ILE A 303 -3.60 6.03 -12.54
N HIS A 304 -2.88 6.87 -11.81
CA HIS A 304 -1.54 7.28 -12.19
C HIS A 304 -0.57 6.20 -11.75
N VAL A 305 0.14 5.60 -12.70
CA VAL A 305 1.13 4.54 -12.46
C VAL A 305 2.50 5.04 -12.87
N MET A 306 3.43 5.06 -11.93
CA MET A 306 4.83 5.43 -12.16
C MET A 306 5.73 4.23 -11.92
N ALA A 307 6.45 3.80 -12.94
CA ALA A 307 7.47 2.77 -12.83
C ALA A 307 8.85 3.44 -12.72
N LEU A 308 9.65 3.01 -11.75
CA LEU A 308 10.95 3.59 -11.46
C LEU A 308 12.02 2.51 -11.25
N GLN A 309 13.27 2.88 -11.52
CA GLN A 309 14.44 2.03 -11.26
C GLN A 309 15.50 2.81 -10.49
N LEU A 310 15.89 2.25 -9.35
CA LEU A 310 17.01 2.69 -8.53
C LEU A 310 18.22 1.79 -8.80
N LEU A 311 19.39 2.38 -8.98
CA LEU A 311 20.66 1.66 -9.07
C LEU A 311 21.65 2.18 -8.04
N LYS A 312 22.49 1.28 -7.55
CA LYS A 312 23.69 1.64 -6.80
C LYS A 312 24.74 2.14 -7.78
N THR A 313 25.24 3.32 -7.54
CA THR A 313 26.37 3.91 -8.27
C THR A 313 27.47 4.26 -7.29
N SER A 314 28.72 4.14 -7.72
CA SER A 314 29.85 4.67 -6.96
C SER A 314 30.12 6.10 -7.41
N THR A 315 30.22 7.02 -6.46
CA THR A 315 30.71 8.37 -6.75
C THR A 315 32.21 8.34 -7.02
N SER A 316 32.77 9.43 -7.57
CA SER A 316 34.21 9.61 -7.73
C SER A 316 34.99 9.52 -6.40
N SER A 317 34.32 9.78 -5.28
CA SER A 317 34.85 9.63 -3.92
C SER A 317 34.73 8.21 -3.35
N GLY A 318 34.24 7.23 -4.12
CA GLY A 318 34.07 5.84 -3.69
C GLY A 318 32.84 5.58 -2.81
N HIS A 319 32.03 6.60 -2.51
CA HIS A 319 30.78 6.43 -1.78
C HIS A 319 29.72 5.78 -2.66
N LYS A 320 29.00 4.80 -2.10
CA LYS A 320 27.85 4.18 -2.75
C LYS A 320 26.63 5.08 -2.60
N GLU A 321 26.01 5.43 -3.71
CA GLU A 321 24.83 6.28 -3.80
C GLU A 321 23.71 5.54 -4.53
N LEU A 322 22.47 5.66 -4.06
CA LEU A 322 21.29 5.21 -4.79
C LEU A 322 20.79 6.31 -5.72
N ARG A 323 20.81 6.04 -7.03
CA ARG A 323 20.33 6.98 -8.04
C ARG A 323 19.04 6.49 -8.69
N LEU A 324 18.09 7.41 -8.84
CA LEU A 324 16.92 7.21 -9.68
C LEU A 324 17.34 7.38 -11.14
N ILE A 325 17.43 6.27 -11.86
CA ILE A 325 17.92 6.27 -13.26
C ILE A 325 16.79 6.30 -14.27
N LYS A 326 15.56 5.97 -13.86
CA LYS A 326 14.39 5.90 -14.73
C LYS A 326 13.13 6.23 -13.94
N HIS A 327 12.25 6.99 -14.58
CA HIS A 327 10.84 7.05 -14.22
C HIS A 327 10.02 7.10 -15.52
N LYS A 328 9.05 6.20 -15.67
CA LYS A 328 8.04 6.25 -16.75
C LYS A 328 6.66 6.28 -16.12
N VAL A 329 5.80 7.09 -16.70
CA VAL A 329 4.43 7.31 -16.22
C VAL A 329 3.45 6.80 -17.27
N CYS A 330 2.37 6.19 -16.79
CA CYS A 330 1.18 5.88 -17.57
C CYS A 330 -0.05 6.13 -16.71
N CYS A 331 -1.12 6.61 -17.32
CA CYS A 331 -2.39 6.78 -16.62
C CYS A 331 -3.46 5.88 -17.22
N TYR A 332 -4.26 5.27 -16.35
CA TYR A 332 -5.37 4.41 -16.75
C TYR A 332 -6.69 5.08 -16.39
N ARG A 333 -7.57 5.27 -17.38
CA ARG A 333 -8.92 5.77 -17.12
C ARG A 333 -9.71 4.73 -16.33
N MET A 334 -10.28 5.15 -15.20
CA MET A 334 -11.20 4.30 -14.44
C MET A 334 -12.60 4.38 -15.04
N PRO A 335 -13.39 3.29 -14.97
CA PRO A 335 -14.82 3.36 -15.23
C PRO A 335 -15.51 4.39 -14.31
N SER A 336 -16.67 4.90 -14.73
CA SER A 336 -17.43 5.91 -13.97
C SER A 336 -17.81 5.46 -12.55
N HIS A 337 -17.95 4.16 -12.33
CA HIS A 337 -18.25 3.56 -11.03
C HIS A 337 -17.00 3.29 -10.17
N GLY A 338 -15.79 3.46 -10.71
CA GLY A 338 -14.54 3.25 -9.96
C GLY A 338 -14.33 4.34 -8.91
N GLN A 339 -14.02 3.95 -7.67
CA GLN A 339 -13.85 4.88 -6.53
C GLN A 339 -12.38 5.02 -6.11
N MET A 340 -11.68 3.90 -5.99
CA MET A 340 -10.28 3.84 -5.56
C MET A 340 -9.59 2.65 -6.20
N ALA A 341 -8.29 2.76 -6.47
CA ALA A 341 -7.48 1.64 -6.94
C ALA A 341 -6.18 1.47 -6.15
N TYR A 342 -5.78 0.21 -5.97
CA TYR A 342 -4.61 -0.22 -5.22
C TYR A 342 -3.74 -1.14 -6.07
N LEU A 343 -2.41 -0.98 -5.99
CA LEU A 343 -1.46 -1.88 -6.64
C LEU A 343 -0.84 -2.84 -5.62
N LEU A 344 -0.76 -4.12 -6.01
CA LEU A 344 -0.20 -5.22 -5.20
C LEU A 344 0.92 -5.98 -5.92
#